data_AF-A0A518E314-F1
#
_entry.id   AF-A0A518E314-F1
#
_cell.length_a   1.000
_cell.length_b   1.000
_cell.length_c   1.000
_cell.angle_alpha   90.00
_cell.angle_beta   90.00
_cell.angle_gamma   90.00
#
_symmetry.space_group_name_H-M   'P 1'
#
loop_
_entity.id
_entity.type
_entity.pdbx_description
1 polymer ?
#
loop_
_entity_poly.entity_id
_entity_poly.type
_entity_poly.pdbx_seq_one_letter_code
_entity_poly.pdbx_strand_id
1 'polypeptide(L)' 'MTHDEIRKQIEYATKVVETWPAWKQNILAHSSSPAISQPREPVDNHAVPTAKAPPPLDGKNA' A
#
# COMPACT_ATOMS: atom_id res chain seq x y z
N MET A 1 -5.75 8.10 -20.63
CA MET A 1 -6.41 8.93 -19.60
C MET A 1 -6.11 10.37 -19.90
N THR A 2 -7.14 11.20 -20.10
CA THR A 2 -7.01 12.64 -20.33
C THR A 2 -6.88 13.38 -19.00
N HIS A 3 -6.47 14.64 -19.05
CA HIS A 3 -6.33 15.49 -17.86
C HIS A 3 -7.68 15.69 -17.14
N ASP A 4 -8.78 15.78 -17.88
CA ASP A 4 -10.12 15.93 -17.32
C ASP A 4 -10.62 14.63 -16.65
N GLU A 5 -10.25 13.47 -17.20
CA GLU A 5 -10.55 12.18 -16.57
C GLU A 5 -9.79 12.00 -15.26
N ILE A 6 -8.52 12.42 -15.20
CA ILE A 6 -7.73 12.43 -13.96
C ILE A 6 -8.41 13.30 -12.91
N ARG A 7 -8.81 14.53 -13.28
CA ARG A 7 -9.45 15.46 -12.33
C ARG A 7 -10.76 14.89 -11.76
N LYS A 8 -11.60 14.26 -12.60
CA LYS A 8 -12.83 13.60 -12.14
C LYS A 8 -12.56 12.44 -11.18
N GLN A 9 -11.54 11.64 -11.44
CA GLN A 9 -11.16 10.54 -10.54
C GLN A 9 -10.63 11.07 -9.19
N ILE A 10 -9.85 12.15 -9.21
CA ILE A 10 -9.39 12.82 -8.00
C ILE A 10 -10.59 13.32 -7.18
N GLU A 11 -11.52 14.05 -7.80
CA GLU A 11 -12.72 14.55 -7.12
C GLU A 11 -13.56 13.44 -6.50
N TYR A 12 -13.74 12.33 -7.23
CA TYR A 12 -14.43 11.16 -6.71
C TYR A 12 -13.70 10.55 -5.51
N ALA A 13 -12.39 10.32 -5.63
CA ALA A 13 -11.58 9.76 -4.55
C ALA A 13 -11.59 10.66 -3.31
N THR A 14 -11.52 11.99 -3.47
CA THR A 14 -11.62 12.95 -2.37
C THR A 14 -12.93 12.80 -1.62
N LYS A 15 -14.07 12.73 -2.33
CA LYS A 15 -15.38 12.53 -1.71
C LYS A 15 -15.48 11.21 -0.94
N VAL A 16 -14.91 10.13 -1.47
CA VAL A 16 -14.88 8.83 -0.78
C VAL A 16 -14.08 8.93 0.53
N VAL A 17 -12.89 9.52 0.47
CA VAL A 17 -12.02 9.69 1.64
C VAL A 17 -12.67 10.57 2.72
N GLU A 18 -13.42 11.61 2.33
CA GLU A 18 -14.17 12.45 3.28
C GLU A 18 -15.20 11.67 4.10
N THR A 19 -15.71 10.54 3.59
CA THR A 19 -16.62 9.66 4.35
C THR A 19 -15.93 8.86 5.45
N TRP A 20 -14.59 8.91 5.55
CA TRP A 20 -13.79 8.15 6.51
C TRP A 20 -13.13 9.05 7.58
N PRO A 21 -13.91 9.63 8.51
CA PRO A 21 -13.38 10.56 9.50
C PRO A 21 -12.37 9.91 10.45
N ALA A 22 -12.56 8.64 10.80
CA ALA A 22 -11.64 7.89 11.66
C ALA A 22 -10.26 7.70 11.00
N TRP A 23 -10.23 7.47 9.67
CA TRP A 23 -8.97 7.35 8.93
C TRP A 23 -8.17 8.67 8.97
N LYS A 24 -8.85 9.80 8.78
CA LYS A 24 -8.22 11.14 8.88
C LYS A 24 -7.67 11.40 10.28
N GLN A 25 -8.43 11.07 11.32
CA GLN A 25 -7.98 11.22 12.70
C GLN A 25 -6.78 10.32 13.01
N ASN A 26 -6.79 9.07 12.54
CA ASN A 26 -5.68 8.13 12.72
C ASN A 26 -4.39 8.65 12.07
N ILE A 27 -4.48 9.19 10.84
CA ILE A 27 -3.31 9.80 10.19
C ILE A 27 -2.80 10.99 11.00
N LEU A 28 -3.68 11.89 11.44
CA LEU A 28 -3.25 13.06 12.22
C LEU A 28 -2.59 12.65 13.54
N ALA A 29 -3.20 11.71 14.26
CA ALA A 29 -2.72 11.21 15.55
C ALA A 29 -1.35 10.52 15.45
N HIS A 30 -1.05 9.88 14.33
CA HIS A 30 0.17 9.11 14.12
C HIS A 30 1.12 9.75 13.09
N SER A 31 0.85 10.97 12.64
CA SER A 31 1.60 11.63 11.55
C SER A 31 3.08 11.85 11.87
N SER A 32 3.40 12.05 13.15
CA SER A 32 4.77 12.20 13.66
C SER A 32 5.36 10.90 14.21
N SER A 33 4.60 9.80 14.20
CA SER A 33 5.05 8.51 14.71
C SER A 33 5.62 7.66 13.57
N PRO A 34 6.78 7.00 13.76
CA PRO A 34 7.26 6.02 12.81
C PRO A 34 6.21 4.92 12.60
N ALA A 35 5.79 4.69 11.36
CA ALA A 35 4.84 3.63 11.03
C ALA A 35 5.41 2.21 11.29
N ILE A 36 6.72 2.11 11.47
CA ILE A 36 7.47 0.88 11.73
C ILE A 36 8.28 1.07 13.01
N SER A 37 8.06 0.20 13.99
CA SER A 37 8.77 0.23 15.28
C SER A 37 10.24 -0.14 15.16
N GLN A 38 10.61 -0.85 14.10
CA GLN A 38 11.99 -1.26 13.83
C GLN A 38 12.37 -0.87 12.39
N PRO A 39 13.61 -0.38 12.19
CA PRO A 39 14.15 -0.17 10.84
C PRO A 39 14.08 -1.45 10.00
N ARG A 40 13.81 -1.32 8.71
CA ARG A 40 13.95 -2.43 7.77
C ARG A 40 15.43 -2.69 7.53
N GLU A 41 15.80 -3.96 7.39
CA GLU A 41 17.14 -4.33 6.93
C GLU A 41 17.44 -3.70 5.55
N PRO A 42 18.68 -3.26 5.30
CA PRO A 42 19.08 -2.75 3.99
C PRO A 42 18.84 -3.80 2.90
N VAL A 43 18.19 -3.39 1.82
CA VAL A 43 18.02 -4.23 0.62
C VAL A 43 19.19 -3.95 -0.31
N ASP A 44 20.01 -4.97 -0.55
CA ASP A 44 21.01 -4.94 -1.63
C ASP A 44 20.34 -5.31 -2.96
N ASN A 45 20.21 -4.35 -3.86
CA ASN A 45 19.62 -4.56 -5.18
C ASN A 45 20.54 -5.32 -6.15
N HIS A 46 21.82 -5.52 -5.80
CA HIS A 46 22.77 -6.36 -6.55
C HIS A 46 22.74 -7.81 -6.10
N ALA A 47 22.30 -8.07 -4.87
CA ALA A 47 22.01 -9.41 -4.40
C ALA A 47 20.71 -9.90 -5.04
N VAL A 48 20.81 -10.40 -6.28
CA VAL A 48 19.69 -11.10 -6.94
C VAL A 48 19.26 -12.23 -6.00
N PRO A 49 18.06 -12.19 -5.41
CA PRO A 49 17.53 -13.36 -4.75
C PRO A 49 17.22 -14.32 -5.89
N THR A 50 17.99 -15.41 -6.01
CA THR A 50 17.50 -16.57 -6.75
C THR A 50 16.13 -16.86 -6.18
N ALA A 51 15.10 -16.69 -7.01
CA ALA A 51 13.72 -16.82 -6.59
C ALA A 51 13.60 -18.12 -5.78
N LYS A 52 13.28 -18.02 -4.48
CA LYS A 52 12.77 -19.17 -3.76
C LYS A 52 11.55 -19.59 -4.56
N ALA A 53 11.65 -20.77 -5.17
CA ALA A 53 10.58 -21.33 -5.99
C ALA A 53 9.26 -21.18 -5.20
N PRO A 54 8.17 -20.75 -5.86
CA PRO A 54 6.87 -20.73 -5.19
C PRO A 54 6.59 -22.12 -4.61
N PRO A 55 6.02 -22.21 -3.38
CA PRO A 55 5.65 -23.50 -2.82
C PRO A 55 4.69 -24.22 -3.78
N PRO A 56 4.73 -25.56 -3.85
CA PRO A 56 3.82 -26.32 -4.69
C PRO A 56 2.38 -25.92 -4.38
N LEU A 57 1.61 -25.59 -5.41
CA LEU A 57 0.16 -25.48 -5.28
C LEU A 57 -0.36 -26.89 -5.02
N ASP A 58 -0.56 -27.25 -3.76
CA ASP A 58 -1.25 -28.49 -3.40
C ASP A 58 -2.66 -28.42 -3.97
N GLY A 59 -2.86 -29.13 -5.09
CA GLY A 59 -4.14 -29.33 -5.74
C GLY A 59 -5.06 -30.10 -4.81
N LYS A 60 -5.84 -29.38 -4.00
CA LYS A 60 -7.09 -29.87 -3.44
C LYS A 60 -8.13 -28.78 -3.62
N ASN A 61 -8.86 -28.91 -4.73
CA ASN A 61 -10.28 -28.61 -4.86
C ASN A 61 -10.70 -29.20 -6.22
N ALA A 62 -11.00 -30.51 -6.18
CA ALA A 62 -11.84 -31.18 -7.16
C ALA A 62 -13.22 -31.38 -6.53
#